data_AF-A0A7J5YE45-F1
#
_entry.id   AF-A0A7J5YE45-F1
#
_cell.length_a   1.000
_cell.length_b   1.000
_cell.length_c   1.000
_cell.angle_alpha   90.00
_cell.angle_beta   90.00
_cell.angle_gamma   90.00
#
_symmetry.space_group_name_H-M   'P 1'
#
loop_
_entity.id
_entity.type
_entity.pdbx_description
1 polymer ?
#
loop_
_entity_poly.entity_id
_entity_poly.type
_entity_poly.pdbx_seq_one_letter_code
_entity_poly.pdbx_strand_id
1 'polypeptide(L)'
;MSVPFSNTHLRVPRGFGTILEGLAREVLRDQPEDIPKYAAQYFDTLLTQREDSGIDPAEWAAKLEDRFYNNHAFKATGPSPEKEPSAKMTISK
;
A
#
# COMPACT_ATOMS: atom_id res chain seq x y z
N MET A 1 -14.29 8.27 -12.87
CA MET A 1 -13.21 7.31 -12.60
C MET A 1 -11.99 7.77 -13.40
N SER A 2 -10.95 8.32 -12.75
CA SER A 2 -9.76 8.79 -13.47
C SER A 2 -8.86 7.60 -13.79
N VAL A 3 -8.79 7.25 -15.07
CA VAL A 3 -7.69 6.45 -15.62
C VAL A 3 -6.39 7.27 -15.53
N PRO A 4 -5.22 6.65 -15.25
CA PRO A 4 -3.96 7.36 -15.16
C PRO A 4 -3.64 8.04 -16.51
N PHE A 5 -3.42 9.37 -16.46
CA PHE A 5 -3.34 10.25 -17.62
C PHE A 5 -2.03 10.14 -18.43
N SER A 6 -1.16 9.17 -18.14
CA SER A 6 0.03 8.96 -18.96
C SER A 6 0.55 7.53 -18.90
N ASN A 7 0.95 7.02 -20.06
CA ASN A 7 1.65 5.76 -20.25
C ASN A 7 3.09 5.90 -19.73
N THR A 8 3.26 6.05 -18.42
CA THR A 8 4.58 6.16 -17.80
C THR A 8 5.02 4.79 -17.31
N HIS A 9 6.11 4.27 -17.89
CA HIS A 9 6.77 3.06 -17.39
C HIS A 9 7.29 3.19 -15.94
N LEU A 10 7.36 4.41 -15.43
CA LEU A 10 7.77 4.71 -14.06
C LEU A 10 6.55 5.00 -13.20
N ARG A 11 6.45 4.28 -12.08
CA ARG A 11 5.41 4.45 -11.07
C ARG A 11 6.07 4.78 -9.73
N VAL A 12 5.49 5.75 -9.02
CA VAL A 12 5.96 6.10 -7.67
C VAL A 12 5.73 4.90 -6.73
N PRO A 13 6.75 4.48 -5.95
CA PRO A 13 6.59 3.43 -4.96
C PRO A 13 5.52 3.79 -3.93
N ARG A 14 4.77 2.78 -3.48
CA ARG A 14 3.74 2.97 -2.46
C ARG A 14 4.38 3.34 -1.11
N GLY A 15 3.69 4.15 -0.33
CA GLY A 15 4.17 4.66 0.95
C GLY A 15 5.25 5.74 0.82
N PHE A 16 5.84 5.95 -0.36
CA PHE A 16 6.87 6.98 -0.58
C PHE A 16 6.38 8.38 -0.23
N GLY A 17 5.12 8.69 -0.58
CA GLY A 17 4.51 9.98 -0.24
C GLY A 17 4.49 10.25 1.26
N THR A 18 4.19 9.25 2.08
CA THR A 18 4.15 9.40 3.54
C THR A 18 5.52 9.62 4.16
N ILE A 19 6.57 9.01 3.61
CA ILE A 19 7.96 9.25 4.05
C ILE A 19 8.33 10.72 3.81
N LEU A 20 8.03 11.24 2.61
CA LEU A 20 8.29 12.65 2.27
C LEU A 20 7.46 13.61 3.10
N GLU A 21 6.19 13.29 3.35
CA GLU A 21 5.32 14.11 4.19
C GLU A 21 5.83 14.17 5.63
N GLY A 22 6.31 13.05 6.18
CA GLY A 22 6.93 13.01 7.51
C GLY A 22 8.14 13.93 7.60
N LEU A 23 9.07 13.82 6.65
CA LEU A 23 10.23 14.73 6.60
C LEU A 23 9.80 16.19 6.49
N ALA A 24 8.86 16.50 5.59
CA ALA A 24 8.39 17.88 5.39
C ALA A 24 7.75 18.46 6.66
N ARG A 25 6.99 17.67 7.42
CA ARG A 25 6.41 18.07 8.71
C ARG A 25 7.47 18.43 9.73
N GLU A 26 8.51 17.61 9.87
CA GLU A 26 9.58 17.86 10.84
C GLU A 26 10.48 19.04 10.42
N VAL A 27 10.76 19.21 9.13
CA VAL A 27 11.46 20.41 8.61
C VAL A 27 10.67 21.68 8.91
N LEU A 28 9.35 21.66 8.71
CA LEU A 28 8.50 22.82 9.03
C LEU A 28 8.44 23.12 10.53
N ARG A 29 8.59 22.10 11.38
CA ARG A 29 8.58 22.21 12.83
C ARG A 29 9.88 22.78 13.39
N ASP A 30 11.02 22.22 12.98
CA ASP A 30 12.32 22.55 13.55
C ASP A 30 13.04 23.68 12.81
N GLN A 31 12.59 24.03 11.59
CA GLN A 31 13.16 25.08 10.73
C GLN A 31 14.70 25.01 10.65
N PRO A 32 15.28 23.85 10.26
CA PRO A 32 16.73 23.70 10.20
C PRO A 32 17.33 24.53 9.05
N GLU A 33 18.54 25.03 9.25
CA GLU A 33 19.29 25.78 8.23
C GLU A 33 19.81 24.85 7.10
N ASP A 34 20.27 23.65 7.47
CA ASP A 34 20.78 22.63 6.55
C ASP A 34 19.79 21.46 6.40
N ILE A 35 18.84 21.62 5.48
CA ILE A 35 17.80 20.62 5.21
C ILE A 35 18.39 19.28 4.73
N PRO A 36 19.36 19.22 3.81
CA PRO A 36 19.97 17.94 3.40
C PRO A 36 20.57 17.16 4.57
N LYS A 37 21.31 17.82 5.46
CA LYS A 37 21.89 17.18 6.64
C LYS A 37 20.81 16.70 7.62
N TYR A 38 19.80 17.53 7.86
CA TYR A 38 18.65 17.17 8.70
C TYR A 38 17.91 15.94 8.15
N ALA A 39 17.67 15.90 6.84
CA ALA A 39 17.00 14.79 6.18
C ALA A 39 17.79 13.48 6.30
N ALA A 40 19.12 13.51 6.15
CA ALA A 40 19.96 12.34 6.34
C ALA A 40 19.81 11.78 7.77
N GLN A 41 19.92 12.66 8.78
CA GLN A 41 19.74 12.26 10.18
C GLN A 41 18.33 11.70 10.44
N TYR A 42 17.30 12.37 9.93
CA TYR A 42 15.92 11.90 10.04
C TYR A 42 15.74 10.49 9.47
N PHE A 43 16.25 10.23 8.26
CA PHE A 43 16.13 8.90 7.65
C PHE A 43 16.98 7.83 8.36
N ASP A 44 18.15 8.17 8.89
CA ASP A 44 18.94 7.26 9.74
C ASP A 44 18.18 6.86 11.00
N THR A 45 17.49 7.81 11.65
CA THR A 45 16.65 7.49 12.82
C THR A 45 15.47 6.59 12.47
N LEU A 46 14.82 6.82 11.32
CA LEU A 46 13.72 5.97 10.86
C LEU A 46 14.19 4.55 10.51
N LEU A 47 15.37 4.42 9.90
CA LEU A 47 15.99 3.12 9.60
C LEU A 47 16.27 2.35 10.88
N THR A 48 16.90 3.01 11.87
CA THR A 48 17.20 2.40 13.18
C THR A 48 15.90 1.96 13.87
N GLN A 49 14.88 2.81 13.90
CA GLN A 49 13.57 2.46 14.48
C GLN A 49 12.91 1.27 13.77
N ARG A 50 13.03 1.17 12.45
CA ARG A 50 12.52 0.04 11.69
C ARG A 50 13.25 -1.25 12.04
N GLU A 51 14.57 -1.21 12.17
CA GLU A 51 15.39 -2.36 12.54
C GLU A 51 15.08 -2.84 13.96
N ASP A 52 14.90 -1.92 14.90
CA ASP A 52 14.61 -2.23 16.30
C ASP A 52 13.18 -2.72 16.54
N SER A 53 12.19 -2.05 15.92
CA SER A 53 10.77 -2.34 16.15
C SER A 53 10.21 -3.41 15.20
N GLY A 54 10.85 -3.64 14.06
CA GLY A 54 10.34 -4.47 12.97
C GLY A 54 9.12 -3.87 12.25
N ILE A 55 8.73 -2.63 12.55
CA ILE A 55 7.57 -1.97 11.96
C ILE A 55 8.06 -0.89 11.00
N ASP A 56 7.67 -1.00 9.72
CA ASP A 56 7.95 0.02 8.71
C ASP A 56 6.74 0.95 8.50
N PRO A 57 6.84 2.25 8.83
CA PRO A 57 5.78 3.24 8.56
C PRO A 57 5.37 3.27 7.08
N ALA A 58 6.33 3.07 6.16
CA ALA A 58 6.07 3.09 4.73
C ALA A 58 5.22 1.89 4.29
N GLU A 59 5.43 0.71 4.89
CA GLU A 59 4.60 -0.47 4.61
C GLU A 59 3.17 -0.29 5.13
N TRP A 60 3.02 0.30 6.32
CA TRP A 60 1.70 0.60 6.87
C TRP A 60 0.93 1.59 5.99
N ALA A 61 1.60 2.65 5.55
CA ALA A 61 1.05 3.61 4.59
C ALA A 61 0.70 2.96 3.24
N ALA A 62 1.58 2.11 2.71
CA ALA A 62 1.34 1.39 1.46
C ALA A 62 0.08 0.52 1.50
N LYS A 63 -0.23 -0.11 2.65
CA LYS A 63 -1.47 -0.87 2.86
C LYS A 63 -2.72 0.02 2.81
N LEU A 64 -2.62 1.27 3.28
CA LEU A 64 -3.71 2.25 3.19
C LEU A 64 -3.93 2.76 1.75
N GLU A 65 -2.84 3.00 1.02
CA GLU A 65 -2.84 3.47 -0.38
C GLU A 65 -3.39 2.43 -1.38
N ASP A 66 -3.18 1.13 -1.12
CA ASP A 66 -3.65 0.04 -2.00
C ASP A 66 -5.16 0.10 -2.27
N ARG A 67 -5.94 0.50 -1.27
CA ARG A 67 -7.41 0.67 -1.36
C ARG A 67 -7.85 1.62 -2.48
N PHE A 68 -7.00 2.59 -2.83
CA PHE A 68 -7.33 3.64 -3.78
C PHE A 68 -6.77 3.39 -5.19
N TYR A 69 -5.75 2.54 -5.32
CA TYR A 69 -5.01 2.38 -6.58
C TYR A 69 -5.19 1.02 -7.27
N ASN A 70 -5.55 -0.03 -6.53
CA ASN A 70 -5.95 -1.32 -7.09
C ASN A 70 -7.09 -1.87 -6.23
N ASN A 71 -8.34 -1.64 -6.64
CA ASN A 71 -9.48 -2.18 -5.92
C ASN A 71 -9.49 -3.72 -6.02
N HIS A 72 -8.86 -4.42 -5.09
CA HIS A 72 -8.96 -5.87 -4.96
C HIS A 72 -10.33 -6.34 -4.42
N ALA A 73 -11.30 -5.44 -4.19
CA ALA A 73 -12.66 -5.81 -3.79
C ALA A 73 -13.31 -6.80 -4.76
N PHE A 74 -12.93 -6.79 -6.04
CA PHE A 74 -13.42 -7.73 -7.06
C PHE A 74 -12.65 -9.06 -7.12
N LYS A 75 -11.54 -9.22 -6.40
CA LYS A 75 -10.80 -10.51 -6.34
C LYS A 75 -11.34 -11.47 -5.28
N ALA A 76 -12.28 -11.02 -4.44
CA ALA A 76 -12.94 -11.86 -3.43
C ALA A 76 -14.11 -12.70 -4.00
N THR A 77 -14.52 -12.49 -5.26
CA THR A 77 -15.48 -13.36 -5.94
C THR A 77 -14.73 -14.38 -6.80
N GLY A 78 -14.17 -15.42 -6.17
CA GLY A 78 -13.95 -16.68 -6.87
C GLY A 78 -15.30 -17.25 -7.35
N PRO A 79 -15.32 -18.12 -8.37
CA PRO A 79 -16.57 -18.71 -8.85
C PRO A 79 -17.24 -19.41 -7.66
N SER A 80 -18.46 -18.97 -7.35
CA SER A 80 -19.36 -19.69 -6.47
C SER A 80 -19.41 -21.14 -6.96
N PRO A 81 -19.25 -22.18 -6.13
CA PRO A 81 -19.47 -23.54 -6.58
C PRO A 81 -20.93 -23.61 -7.02
N GLU A 82 -21.12 -23.67 -8.34
CA GLU A 82 -22.40 -23.94 -8.96
C GLU A 82 -22.94 -25.22 -8.32
N LYS A 83 -24.08 -25.11 -7.63
CA LYS A 83 -24.84 -26.27 -7.19
C LYS A 83 -25.20 -27.04 -8.47
N GLU A 84 -24.51 -28.14 -8.73
CA GLU A 84 -24.89 -29.05 -9.78
C GLU A 84 -26.34 -29.55 -9.55
N PRO A 85 -27.15 -29.63 -10.62
CA PRO A 85 -28.54 -30.05 -10.50
C PRO A 85 -28.64 -31.55 -10.23
N SER A 86 -29.47 -31.88 -9.24
CA SER A 86 -29.99 -33.21 -8.94
C SER A 86 -30.31 -34.00 -10.21
N ALA A 87 -29.58 -35.09 -10.43
CA ALA A 87 -29.83 -36.00 -11.53
C ALA A 87 -29.93 -37.45 -11.02
N LYS A 88 -31.15 -37.98 -11.19
CA LYS A 88 -31.50 -39.39 -11.43
C LYS A 88 -31.82 -40.25 -10.20
N MET A 89 -33.07 -40.12 -9.79
CA MET A 89 -33.86 -41.20 -9.19
C MET A 89 -34.11 -42.26 -10.27
N THR A 90 -33.35 -43.36 -10.27
CA THR A 90 -33.73 -44.61 -10.96
C THR A 90 -34.32 -45.56 -9.95
N ILE A 91 -35.65 -45.61 -9.91
CA ILE A 91 -36.41 -46.73 -9.36
C ILE A 91 -36.30 -47.88 -10.37
N SER A 92 -35.88 -49.04 -9.88
CA SER A 92 -35.93 -50.31 -10.61
C SER A 92 -36.87 -51.25 -9.84
N LYS A 93 -37.89 -51.76 -10.53
CA LYS A 93 -38.61 -52.99 -10.20
C LYS A 93 -38.81 -53.76 -11.49
#